data_AF-A0A9W4T9S9-F1
#
_entry.id   AF-A0A9W4T9S9-F1
#
_cell.length_a   1.000
_cell.length_b   1.000
_cell.length_c   1.000
_cell.angle_alpha   90.00
_cell.angle_beta   90.00
_cell.angle_gamma   90.00
#
_symmetry.space_group_name_H-M   'P 1'
#
loop_
_entity.id
_entity.type
_entity.pdbx_description
1 polymer ?
#
loop_
_entity_poly.entity_id
_entity_poly.type
_entity_poly.pdbx_seq_one_letter_code
_entity_poly.pdbx_strand_id
1 'polypeptide(L)'
;YLKMAYEEVLFPVVFTGKKKYFGISHEDTPNFKPEEFFIRGIDTVKQGKSQVFKTIGDRIMWGAMDINNDRSLYDIAEDVLRDALKADKDNKAVQQFIGRMRGEHESKIPTPGERFSYVVTHPDMTFDLRGRKLTLTKGERMEFVDVVKELDKELDLYHYFEKTIIGLCARFIMYDKKYEPALSDKIMQIKDPDEKYKQIDDYAQKKVKSWLEGFVKENIIVNGVTSKMIGSRGIVYKRAYRNAVKKAQEILYQKIGGLYEIFHGEWLNYEIFMKSNPIKILWGRFIKCVIKITKDKNLSVDDEMKEKICSDFARYPNELVKCIEEYNLFFHKLVYHMRYKEHVSIPEEIGPVSSMRKNEIIANLPALPHISEIEALDNISNLWYFYLEDITGPEALA
;
A
#
# COMPACT_ATOMS: atom_id res chain seq x y z
N TYR A 1 51.63 52.62 13.47
CA TYR A 1 52.04 51.28 13.92
C TYR A 1 50.86 50.32 13.78
N LEU A 2 51.02 49.21 13.08
CA LEU A 2 50.16 48.02 13.24
C LEU A 2 50.50 47.36 14.58
N LYS A 3 49.49 46.91 15.34
CA LYS A 3 49.62 46.19 16.61
C LYS A 3 48.95 44.82 16.47
N MET A 4 49.61 43.74 16.91
CA MET A 4 49.02 42.42 17.07
C MET A 4 48.89 42.11 18.57
N ALA A 5 47.83 41.41 18.95
CA ALA A 5 47.59 40.93 20.30
C ALA A 5 47.31 39.42 20.26
N TYR A 6 47.71 38.72 21.31
CA TYR A 6 47.33 37.33 21.54
C TYR A 6 45.91 37.32 22.13
N GLU A 7 45.05 36.46 21.59
CA GLU A 7 43.65 36.33 22.03
C GLU A 7 43.43 34.95 22.67
N GLU A 8 43.70 33.87 21.93
CA GLU A 8 43.43 32.50 22.40
C GLU A 8 44.24 31.45 21.64
N VAL A 9 44.32 30.24 22.20
CA VAL A 9 44.83 29.03 21.54
C VAL A 9 43.73 27.99 21.46
N LEU A 10 43.55 27.37 20.30
CA LEU A 10 42.59 26.28 20.12
C LEU A 10 43.28 24.91 20.19
N PHE A 11 42.91 24.07 21.15
CA PHE A 11 43.43 22.70 21.25
C PHE A 11 42.52 21.77 22.09
N PRO A 12 42.14 20.58 21.64
CA PRO A 12 42.20 20.10 20.27
C PRO A 12 41.39 20.98 19.31
N VAL A 13 41.75 20.93 18.02
CA VAL A 13 41.08 21.70 16.97
C VAL A 13 40.95 20.84 15.71
N VAL A 14 39.78 20.92 15.06
CA VAL A 14 39.48 20.19 13.83
C VAL A 14 39.15 21.19 12.72
N PHE A 15 39.94 21.13 11.66
CA PHE A 15 39.74 21.92 10.44
C PHE A 15 39.01 21.09 9.40
N THR A 16 37.80 21.51 9.04
CA THR A 16 36.95 20.80 8.06
C THR A 16 36.89 21.54 6.72
N GLY A 17 37.44 22.75 6.64
CA GLY A 17 37.59 23.49 5.39
C GLY A 17 37.94 24.96 5.60
N LYS A 18 38.03 25.72 4.50
CA LYS A 18 38.34 27.16 4.56
C LYS A 18 37.27 27.90 5.37
N LYS A 19 37.69 28.56 6.45
CA LYS A 19 36.81 29.25 7.42
C LYS A 19 35.80 28.31 8.13
N LYS A 20 36.07 27.00 8.14
CA LYS A 20 35.23 25.98 8.77
C LYS A 20 36.06 25.15 9.73
N TYR A 21 35.90 25.39 11.02
CA TYR A 21 36.63 24.69 12.06
C TYR A 21 35.90 24.79 13.39
N PHE A 22 36.23 23.86 14.28
CA PHE A 22 35.81 23.91 15.67
C PHE A 22 36.91 23.39 16.58
N GLY A 23 36.92 23.84 17.83
CA GLY A 23 37.93 23.46 18.81
C GLY A 23 37.59 23.94 20.21
N ILE A 24 38.46 23.62 21.15
CA ILE A 24 38.36 24.10 22.53
C ILE A 24 39.27 25.32 22.68
N SER A 25 38.71 26.45 23.13
CA SER A 25 39.50 27.66 23.37
C SER A 25 40.18 27.64 24.73
N HIS A 26 41.46 27.99 24.71
CA HIS A 26 42.33 28.19 25.84
C HIS A 26 42.80 29.63 25.83
N GLU A 27 42.26 30.42 26.76
CA GLU A 27 42.57 31.83 26.90
C GLU A 27 43.72 32.00 27.90
N ASP A 28 43.41 32.07 29.20
CA ASP A 28 44.40 32.26 30.26
C ASP A 28 44.83 30.96 30.95
N THR A 29 43.92 29.97 31.06
CA THR A 29 44.20 28.67 31.71
C THR A 29 43.77 27.48 30.84
N PRO A 30 44.41 26.32 30.99
CA PRO A 30 44.00 25.13 30.26
C PRO A 30 42.57 24.67 30.59
N ASN A 31 41.65 24.80 29.63
CA ASN A 31 40.28 24.32 29.71
C ASN A 31 40.13 22.89 29.21
N PHE A 32 40.03 21.92 30.12
CA PHE A 32 39.83 20.51 29.78
C PHE A 32 38.36 20.06 29.82
N LYS A 33 37.45 20.96 30.18
CA LYS A 33 36.01 20.68 30.31
C LYS A 33 35.21 21.88 29.81
N PRO A 34 35.20 22.12 28.50
CA PRO A 34 34.48 23.25 27.94
C PRO A 34 32.98 23.11 28.14
N GLU A 35 32.31 24.22 28.45
CA GLU A 35 30.84 24.29 28.43
C GLU A 35 30.32 24.42 26.98
N GLU A 36 31.07 25.14 26.13
CA GLU A 36 30.77 25.33 24.72
C GLU A 36 32.04 25.23 23.86
N PHE A 37 31.86 24.87 22.59
CA PHE A 37 32.96 24.83 21.61
C PHE A 37 33.12 26.16 20.88
N PHE A 38 34.37 26.47 20.54
CA PHE A 38 34.65 27.51 19.58
C PHE A 38 34.30 26.99 18.19
N ILE A 39 33.25 27.53 17.55
CA ILE A 39 32.76 27.06 16.25
C ILE A 39 32.77 28.20 15.23
N ARG A 40 33.46 27.99 14.11
CA ARG A 40 33.46 28.90 12.96
C ARG A 40 32.96 28.19 11.73
N GLY A 41 31.85 28.67 11.17
CA GLY A 41 31.38 28.30 9.84
C GLY A 41 30.87 26.86 9.66
N ILE A 42 30.73 26.08 10.74
CA ILE A 42 30.17 24.73 10.71
C ILE A 42 28.66 24.78 10.46
N ASP A 43 28.18 23.94 9.55
CA ASP A 43 26.83 24.04 8.98
C ASP A 43 25.72 23.49 9.90
N THR A 44 26.07 22.73 10.95
CA THR A 44 25.12 22.16 11.92
C THR A 44 24.56 23.19 12.90
N VAL A 45 25.24 24.33 13.08
CA VAL A 45 24.88 25.39 14.05
C VAL A 45 24.01 26.50 13.44
N LYS A 46 23.81 26.50 12.11
CA LYS A 46 23.03 27.54 11.40
C LYS A 46 21.51 27.39 11.60
N GLN A 47 20.77 28.51 11.62
CA GLN A 47 19.30 28.53 11.63
C GLN A 47 18.73 27.88 10.35
N GLY A 48 17.64 27.12 10.48
CA GLY A 48 16.95 26.43 9.37
C GLY A 48 17.37 24.98 9.10
N LYS A 49 18.25 24.39 9.92
CA LYS A 49 18.58 22.94 9.85
C LYS A 49 17.65 22.10 10.72
N SER A 50 17.38 20.86 10.27
CA SER A 50 16.53 19.92 11.01
C SER A 50 17.17 19.52 12.33
N GLN A 51 16.35 19.24 13.33
CA GLN A 51 16.84 18.90 14.67
C GLN A 51 17.76 17.67 14.65
N VAL A 52 17.43 16.66 13.84
CA VAL A 52 18.25 15.45 13.65
C VAL A 52 19.65 15.78 13.14
N PHE A 53 19.78 16.71 12.19
CA PHE A 53 21.07 17.11 11.63
C PHE A 53 21.94 17.85 12.67
N LYS A 54 21.32 18.67 13.52
CA LYS A 54 22.02 19.35 14.63
C LYS A 54 22.53 18.35 15.65
N THR A 55 21.66 17.43 16.10
CA THR A 55 21.99 16.38 17.05
C THR A 55 23.11 15.46 16.57
N ILE A 56 23.11 15.07 15.29
CA ILE A 56 24.20 14.27 14.70
C ILE A 56 25.51 15.07 14.71
N GLY A 57 25.45 16.35 14.32
CA GLY A 57 26.61 17.25 14.34
C GLY A 57 27.23 17.39 15.72
N ASP A 58 26.42 17.63 16.73
CA ASP A 58 26.87 17.83 18.11
C ASP A 58 27.54 16.56 18.66
N ARG A 59 26.95 15.39 18.42
CA ARG A 59 27.54 14.10 18.84
C ARG A 59 28.93 13.86 18.25
N ILE A 60 29.14 14.23 16.99
CA ILE A 60 30.45 14.10 16.32
C ILE A 60 31.45 15.08 16.92
N MET A 61 31.06 16.34 17.14
CA MET A 61 31.96 17.36 17.70
C MET A 61 32.37 17.01 19.14
N TRP A 62 31.43 16.60 20.00
CA TRP A 62 31.74 16.18 21.36
C TRP A 62 32.63 14.95 21.42
N GLY A 63 32.38 13.95 20.58
CA GLY A 63 33.25 12.77 20.50
C GLY A 63 34.67 13.09 20.06
N ALA A 64 34.84 14.04 19.13
CA ALA A 64 36.15 14.42 18.60
C ALA A 64 37.00 15.24 19.59
N MET A 65 36.36 15.98 20.49
CA MET A 65 37.02 16.90 21.43
C MET A 65 37.29 16.28 22.82
N ASP A 66 36.90 15.02 23.04
CA ASP A 66 37.14 14.32 24.31
C ASP A 66 38.64 14.13 24.57
N ILE A 67 39.08 14.45 25.79
CA ILE A 67 40.49 14.41 26.18
C ILE A 67 41.10 13.01 26.12
N ASN A 68 40.28 11.97 26.24
CA ASN A 68 40.71 10.57 26.17
C ASN A 68 40.49 9.95 24.78
N ASN A 69 40.09 10.75 23.78
CA ASN A 69 39.83 10.24 22.45
C ASN A 69 41.14 9.84 21.75
N ASP A 70 41.26 8.56 21.42
CA ASP A 70 42.33 7.98 20.61
C ASP A 70 41.84 7.63 19.19
N ARG A 71 40.56 7.83 18.89
CA ARG A 71 39.93 7.49 17.61
C ARG A 71 39.98 8.64 16.62
N SER A 72 40.01 8.30 15.32
CA SER A 72 40.00 9.31 14.27
C SER A 72 38.60 9.93 14.11
N LEU A 73 38.54 11.13 13.53
CA LEU A 73 37.26 11.77 13.21
C LEU A 73 36.41 10.93 12.24
N TYR A 74 37.07 10.14 11.38
CA TYR A 74 36.39 9.22 10.47
C TYR A 74 35.63 8.15 11.24
N ASP A 75 36.28 7.49 12.22
CA ASP A 75 35.67 6.42 13.01
C ASP A 75 34.50 6.94 13.85
N ILE A 76 34.66 8.12 14.45
CA ILE A 76 33.61 8.77 15.25
C ILE A 76 32.42 9.15 14.36
N ALA A 77 32.67 9.71 13.18
CA ALA A 77 31.61 10.03 12.23
C ALA A 77 30.91 8.77 11.70
N GLU A 78 31.66 7.71 11.41
CA GLU A 78 31.12 6.44 10.95
C GLU A 78 30.22 5.80 12.01
N ASP A 79 30.64 5.76 13.28
CA ASP A 79 29.84 5.21 14.37
C ASP A 79 28.53 5.99 14.58
N VAL A 80 28.61 7.32 14.62
CA VAL A 80 27.42 8.17 14.80
C VAL A 80 26.46 8.04 13.60
N LEU A 81 26.99 7.90 12.39
CA LEU A 81 26.18 7.65 11.20
C LEU A 81 25.59 6.23 11.19
N ARG A 82 26.32 5.20 11.62
CA ARG A 82 25.81 3.82 11.74
C ARG A 82 24.69 3.75 12.77
N ASP A 83 24.82 4.44 13.90
CA ASP A 83 23.77 4.57 14.92
C ASP A 83 22.53 5.28 14.36
N ALA A 84 22.72 6.37 13.59
CA ALA A 84 21.62 7.09 12.96
C ALA A 84 20.94 6.27 11.84
N LEU A 85 21.70 5.49 11.07
CA LEU A 85 21.21 4.67 9.97
C LEU A 85 20.49 3.39 10.43
N LYS A 86 20.83 2.84 11.60
CA LYS A 86 20.06 1.76 12.23
C LYS A 86 18.65 2.21 12.65
N ALA A 87 18.42 3.51 12.80
CA ALA A 87 17.17 4.04 13.34
C ALA A 87 16.17 4.56 12.29
N ASP A 88 16.53 4.86 11.03
CA ASP A 88 15.57 5.55 10.15
C ASP A 88 15.73 5.32 8.62
N LYS A 89 15.46 4.09 8.18
CA LYS A 89 14.77 3.89 6.90
C LYS A 89 13.54 3.06 7.18
N ASP A 90 12.38 3.70 7.13
CA ASP A 90 11.10 3.02 7.10
C ASP A 90 11.03 2.12 5.85
N ASN A 91 11.55 0.89 5.99
CA ASN A 91 11.49 -0.13 4.95
C ASN A 91 10.07 -0.70 4.95
N LYS A 92 9.13 0.11 4.47
CA LYS A 92 7.70 -0.19 4.45
C LYS A 92 7.39 -1.56 3.86
N ALA A 93 8.13 -1.99 2.83
CA ALA A 93 7.94 -3.31 2.24
C ALA A 93 8.31 -4.44 3.21
N VAL A 94 9.45 -4.35 3.91
CA VAL A 94 9.85 -5.35 4.90
C VAL A 94 8.96 -5.28 6.14
N GLN A 95 8.56 -4.08 6.59
CA GLN A 95 7.64 -3.94 7.72
C GLN A 95 6.26 -4.52 7.41
N GLN A 96 5.71 -4.24 6.21
CA GLN A 96 4.46 -4.84 5.75
C GLN A 96 4.57 -6.37 5.66
N PHE A 97 5.69 -6.87 5.12
CA PHE A 97 5.98 -8.30 5.05
C PHE A 97 6.02 -8.96 6.44
N ILE A 98 6.83 -8.43 7.36
CA ILE A 98 6.94 -8.96 8.73
C ILE A 98 5.62 -8.80 9.50
N GLY A 99 4.90 -7.69 9.29
CA GLY A 99 3.58 -7.47 9.87
C GLY A 99 2.57 -8.53 9.43
N ARG A 100 2.52 -8.87 8.14
CA ARG A 100 1.68 -9.95 7.63
C ARG A 100 2.12 -11.32 8.16
N MET A 101 3.42 -11.61 8.10
CA MET A 101 3.98 -12.86 8.60
C MET A 101 3.70 -13.09 10.08
N ARG A 102 3.61 -12.03 10.88
CA ARG A 102 3.22 -12.14 12.28
C ARG A 102 1.81 -12.66 12.47
N GLY A 103 0.89 -12.34 11.55
CA GLY A 103 -0.48 -12.85 11.59
C GLY A 103 -0.62 -14.29 11.10
N GLU A 104 0.22 -14.72 10.14
CA GLU A 104 0.07 -16.01 9.44
C GLU A 104 1.04 -17.10 9.95
N HIS A 105 2.25 -16.70 10.37
CA HIS A 105 3.39 -17.57 10.66
C HIS A 105 4.24 -17.03 11.82
N GLU A 106 3.62 -16.81 12.98
CA GLU A 106 4.29 -16.20 14.15
C GLU A 106 5.57 -16.94 14.60
N SER A 107 5.59 -18.28 14.47
CA SER A 107 6.74 -19.11 14.83
C SER A 107 7.96 -18.94 13.91
N LYS A 108 7.81 -18.26 12.76
CA LYS A 108 8.87 -18.10 11.74
C LYS A 108 9.42 -16.67 11.67
N ILE A 109 9.01 -15.79 12.58
CA ILE A 109 9.47 -14.39 12.57
C ILE A 109 10.93 -14.33 13.03
N PRO A 110 11.84 -13.75 12.23
CA PRO A 110 13.22 -13.53 12.62
C PRO A 110 13.31 -12.51 13.76
N THR A 111 14.29 -12.70 14.64
CA THR A 111 14.54 -11.74 15.72
C THR A 111 15.04 -10.40 15.18
N PRO A 112 14.75 -9.25 15.83
CA PRO A 112 15.26 -7.96 15.38
C PRO A 112 16.78 -7.96 15.21
N GLY A 113 17.26 -7.67 14.00
CA GLY A 113 18.69 -7.69 13.65
C GLY A 113 19.18 -8.99 13.00
N GLU A 114 18.36 -10.04 13.00
CA GLU A 114 18.66 -11.30 12.34
C GLU A 114 18.46 -11.21 10.81
N ARG A 115 19.34 -11.88 10.06
CA ARG A 115 19.22 -11.98 8.60
C ARG A 115 18.26 -13.10 8.25
N PHE A 116 17.32 -12.84 7.35
CA PHE A 116 16.40 -13.84 6.82
C PHE A 116 16.43 -13.87 5.29
N SER A 117 16.10 -15.03 4.72
CA SER A 117 15.95 -15.21 3.28
C SER A 117 14.49 -15.10 2.87
N TYR A 118 14.22 -14.44 1.75
CA TYR A 118 12.88 -14.30 1.20
C TYR A 118 12.88 -14.47 -0.32
N VAL A 119 11.73 -14.84 -0.85
CA VAL A 119 11.43 -14.87 -2.28
C VAL A 119 10.16 -14.06 -2.57
N VAL A 120 9.93 -13.70 -3.83
CA VAL A 120 8.70 -13.03 -4.27
C VAL A 120 7.83 -14.05 -4.98
N THR A 121 6.64 -14.29 -4.44
CA THR A 121 5.69 -15.26 -4.98
C THR A 121 4.66 -14.59 -5.88
N HIS A 122 4.09 -15.39 -6.78
CA HIS A 122 2.91 -14.96 -7.49
C HIS A 122 1.76 -14.77 -6.49
N PRO A 123 1.00 -13.67 -6.58
CA PRO A 123 -0.03 -13.41 -5.59
C PRO A 123 -1.22 -14.36 -5.76
N ASP A 124 -1.68 -14.93 -4.65
CA ASP A 124 -2.89 -15.76 -4.61
C ASP A 124 -4.13 -14.96 -5.05
N MET A 125 -4.16 -13.65 -4.73
CA MET A 125 -5.24 -12.74 -5.08
C MET A 125 -4.81 -11.73 -6.13
N THR A 126 -5.28 -11.94 -7.36
CA THR A 126 -5.03 -11.02 -8.48
C THR A 126 -6.17 -10.03 -8.70
N PHE A 127 -7.40 -10.38 -8.28
CA PHE A 127 -8.59 -9.55 -8.49
C PHE A 127 -9.42 -9.40 -7.21
N ASP A 128 -10.00 -8.21 -7.01
CA ASP A 128 -11.04 -7.98 -6.02
C ASP A 128 -12.37 -8.64 -6.45
N LEU A 129 -13.41 -8.56 -5.60
CA LEU A 129 -14.75 -9.11 -5.90
C LEU A 129 -15.39 -8.49 -7.16
N ARG A 130 -15.07 -7.23 -7.48
CA ARG A 130 -15.56 -6.53 -8.67
C ARG A 130 -14.81 -6.92 -9.95
N GLY A 131 -13.76 -7.73 -9.86
CA GLY A 131 -12.91 -8.10 -11.00
C GLY A 131 -11.88 -7.03 -11.36
N ARG A 132 -11.56 -6.11 -10.45
CA ARG A 132 -10.47 -5.14 -10.62
C ARG A 132 -9.16 -5.76 -10.16
N LYS A 133 -8.09 -5.54 -10.92
CA LYS A 133 -6.77 -6.06 -10.60
C LYS A 133 -6.24 -5.39 -9.32
N LEU A 134 -5.77 -6.19 -8.37
CA LEU A 134 -5.16 -5.70 -7.15
C LEU A 134 -3.74 -5.19 -7.43
N THR A 135 -3.40 -4.03 -6.88
CA THR A 135 -2.05 -3.45 -6.94
C THR A 135 -1.30 -3.81 -5.67
N LEU A 136 -0.74 -5.02 -5.63
CA LEU A 136 -0.02 -5.50 -4.46
C LEU A 136 1.39 -4.92 -4.38
N THR A 137 1.79 -4.52 -3.18
CA THR A 137 3.14 -4.04 -2.90
C THR A 137 4.14 -5.20 -2.99
N LYS A 138 5.44 -4.87 -3.00
CA LYS A 138 6.48 -5.91 -2.91
C LYS A 138 6.38 -6.69 -1.59
N GLY A 139 6.12 -5.99 -0.47
CA GLY A 139 6.03 -6.61 0.86
C GLY A 139 4.90 -7.63 0.97
N GLU A 140 3.77 -7.36 0.29
CA GLU A 140 2.63 -8.28 0.23
C GLU A 140 2.91 -9.56 -0.58
N ARG A 141 3.88 -9.52 -1.52
CA ARG A 141 4.28 -10.66 -2.35
C ARG A 141 5.54 -11.39 -1.85
N MET A 142 6.22 -10.86 -0.84
CA MET A 142 7.41 -11.50 -0.28
C MET A 142 6.99 -12.68 0.59
N GLU A 143 7.66 -13.82 0.52
CA GLU A 143 7.44 -14.98 1.39
C GLU A 143 8.77 -15.55 1.90
N PHE A 144 8.74 -16.18 3.08
CA PHE A 144 9.87 -16.96 3.56
C PHE A 144 10.05 -18.21 2.69
N VAL A 145 11.32 -18.56 2.44
CA VAL A 145 11.68 -19.71 1.59
C VAL A 145 11.02 -21.00 2.08
N ASP A 146 10.97 -21.22 3.38
CA ASP A 146 10.40 -22.44 3.96
C ASP A 146 8.88 -22.49 3.83
N VAL A 147 8.20 -21.34 3.97
CA VAL A 147 6.76 -21.22 3.76
C VAL A 147 6.38 -21.52 2.31
N VAL A 148 7.18 -21.03 1.35
CA VAL A 148 6.96 -21.32 -0.07
C VAL A 148 7.07 -22.81 -0.38
N LYS A 149 8.06 -23.49 0.21
CA LYS A 149 8.23 -24.94 0.04
C LYS A 149 7.11 -25.75 0.69
N GLU A 150 6.68 -25.36 1.88
CA GLU A 150 5.60 -26.04 2.61
C GLU A 150 4.24 -25.90 1.94
N LEU A 151 3.96 -24.72 1.40
CA LEU A 151 2.67 -24.39 0.79
C LEU A 151 2.67 -24.55 -0.74
N ASP A 152 3.79 -25.00 -1.33
CA ASP A 152 4.00 -25.16 -2.77
C ASP A 152 3.60 -23.90 -3.57
N LYS A 153 4.03 -22.72 -3.09
CA LYS A 153 3.68 -21.44 -3.72
C LYS A 153 4.51 -21.20 -4.98
N GLU A 154 3.85 -20.75 -6.04
CA GLU A 154 4.55 -20.38 -7.28
C GLU A 154 5.32 -19.05 -7.14
N LEU A 155 6.50 -18.98 -7.77
CA LEU A 155 7.31 -17.76 -7.79
C LEU A 155 6.79 -16.75 -8.81
N ASP A 156 6.93 -15.45 -8.50
CA ASP A 156 6.68 -14.39 -9.48
C ASP A 156 7.88 -14.30 -10.44
N LEU A 157 7.93 -15.22 -11.41
CA LEU A 157 9.03 -15.26 -12.39
C LEU A 157 9.19 -13.91 -13.10
N TYR A 158 8.08 -13.25 -13.43
CA TYR A 158 8.13 -11.95 -14.10
C TYR A 158 8.91 -10.92 -13.27
N HIS A 159 8.74 -10.88 -11.95
CA HIS A 159 9.52 -10.01 -11.05
C HIS A 159 11.03 -10.20 -11.19
N TYR A 160 11.49 -11.45 -11.29
CA TYR A 160 12.91 -11.79 -11.39
C TYR A 160 13.46 -11.54 -12.79
N PHE A 161 12.66 -11.82 -13.83
CA PHE A 161 13.06 -11.57 -15.22
C PHE A 161 13.13 -10.07 -15.52
N GLU A 162 12.11 -9.29 -15.12
CA GLU A 162 11.96 -7.88 -15.46
C GLU A 162 13.17 -7.04 -15.03
N LYS A 163 13.69 -7.26 -13.83
CA LYS A 163 14.71 -6.37 -13.25
C LYS A 163 16.14 -6.74 -13.58
N THR A 164 16.45 -8.04 -13.59
CA THR A 164 17.86 -8.49 -13.68
C THR A 164 18.15 -9.12 -15.03
N ILE A 165 17.29 -10.04 -15.49
CA ILE A 165 17.55 -10.83 -16.69
C ILE A 165 17.34 -9.99 -17.95
N ILE A 166 16.24 -9.24 -18.04
CA ILE A 166 15.95 -8.39 -19.22
C ILE A 166 17.04 -7.34 -19.42
N GLY A 167 17.50 -6.70 -18.34
CA GLY A 167 18.57 -5.70 -18.41
C GLY A 167 19.89 -6.27 -18.94
N LEU A 168 20.22 -7.50 -18.54
CA LEU A 168 21.41 -8.21 -18.98
C LEU A 168 21.28 -8.68 -20.43
N CYS A 169 20.17 -9.35 -20.78
CA CYS A 169 19.89 -9.79 -22.15
C CYS A 169 19.86 -8.63 -23.14
N ALA A 170 19.34 -7.46 -22.73
CA ALA A 170 19.24 -6.30 -23.61
C ALA A 170 20.61 -5.84 -24.13
N ARG A 171 21.66 -5.93 -23.32
CA ARG A 171 23.02 -5.55 -23.70
C ARG A 171 23.61 -6.43 -24.81
N PHE A 172 23.19 -7.69 -24.91
CA PHE A 172 23.73 -8.62 -25.91
C PHE A 172 23.15 -8.43 -27.31
N ILE A 173 21.90 -7.94 -27.42
CA ILE A 173 21.18 -7.91 -28.71
C ILE A 173 20.90 -6.49 -29.22
N MET A 174 21.25 -5.45 -28.45
CA MET A 174 20.96 -4.05 -28.80
C MET A 174 21.66 -3.52 -30.06
N TYR A 175 22.75 -4.15 -30.49
CA TYR A 175 23.45 -3.77 -31.73
C TYR A 175 22.85 -4.38 -33.00
N ASP A 176 21.75 -5.12 -32.90
CA ASP A 176 21.00 -5.56 -34.09
C ASP A 176 20.39 -4.34 -34.79
N LYS A 177 20.57 -4.27 -36.11
CA LYS A 177 20.12 -3.18 -36.98
C LYS A 177 18.63 -2.82 -36.79
N LYS A 178 17.78 -3.78 -36.41
CA LYS A 178 16.35 -3.50 -36.16
C LYS A 178 16.09 -2.58 -34.95
N TYR A 179 17.06 -2.46 -34.05
CA TYR A 179 16.98 -1.60 -32.87
C TYR A 179 17.66 -0.24 -33.03
N GLU A 180 18.32 0.00 -34.17
CA GLU A 180 18.88 1.31 -34.49
C GLU A 180 17.77 2.37 -34.66
N PRO A 181 18.05 3.63 -34.30
CA PRO A 181 17.15 4.73 -34.62
C PRO A 181 17.06 4.96 -36.13
N ALA A 182 15.91 5.40 -36.61
CA ALA A 182 15.73 5.71 -38.03
C ALA A 182 16.61 6.90 -38.45
N LEU A 183 16.96 6.98 -39.73
CA LEU A 183 17.77 8.09 -40.26
C LEU A 183 17.09 9.47 -40.08
N SER A 184 15.76 9.49 -40.01
CA SER A 184 14.95 10.69 -39.75
C SER A 184 14.83 11.05 -38.27
N ASP A 185 15.34 10.22 -37.35
CA ASP A 185 15.23 10.45 -35.91
C ASP A 185 16.06 11.67 -35.49
N LYS A 186 15.57 12.41 -34.49
CA LYS A 186 16.25 13.60 -33.94
C LYS A 186 17.64 13.25 -33.39
N ILE A 187 17.82 12.01 -32.91
CA ILE A 187 19.10 11.48 -32.45
C ILE A 187 20.17 11.56 -33.57
N MET A 188 19.77 11.36 -34.83
CA MET A 188 20.71 11.38 -35.95
C MET A 188 21.23 12.77 -36.30
N GLN A 189 20.50 13.82 -35.90
CA GLN A 189 20.82 15.24 -36.15
C GLN A 189 21.76 15.84 -35.09
N ILE A 190 22.11 15.08 -34.04
CA ILE A 190 23.04 15.52 -33.00
C ILE A 190 24.44 15.71 -33.62
N LYS A 191 25.04 16.87 -33.39
CA LYS A 191 26.36 17.25 -33.93
C LYS A 191 27.51 16.68 -33.10
N ASP A 192 27.34 16.62 -31.78
CA ASP A 192 28.33 16.08 -30.87
C ASP A 192 28.38 14.54 -30.99
N PRO A 193 29.52 13.95 -31.39
CA PRO A 193 29.62 12.51 -31.63
C PRO A 193 29.39 11.65 -30.38
N ASP A 194 29.88 12.10 -29.23
CA ASP A 194 29.81 11.34 -27.97
C ASP A 194 28.37 11.33 -27.42
N GLU A 195 27.71 12.48 -27.41
CA GLU A 195 26.30 12.59 -27.02
C GLU A 195 25.39 11.84 -28.01
N LYS A 196 25.71 11.89 -29.29
CA LYS A 196 25.00 11.10 -30.31
C LYS A 196 25.12 9.61 -30.02
N TYR A 197 26.33 9.11 -29.77
CA TYR A 197 26.56 7.70 -29.46
C TYR A 197 25.79 7.26 -28.22
N LYS A 198 25.85 8.06 -27.14
CA LYS A 198 25.14 7.79 -25.89
C LYS A 198 23.62 7.70 -26.09
N GLN A 199 23.04 8.62 -26.86
CA GLN A 199 21.60 8.59 -27.14
C GLN A 199 21.19 7.41 -28.03
N ILE A 200 22.04 6.98 -28.96
CA ILE A 200 21.81 5.76 -29.75
C ILE A 200 21.85 4.51 -28.85
N ASP A 201 22.83 4.41 -27.94
CA ASP A 201 22.94 3.31 -26.97
C ASP A 201 21.70 3.23 -26.08
N ASP A 202 21.29 4.35 -25.49
CA ASP A 202 20.10 4.44 -24.63
C ASP A 202 18.81 4.10 -25.40
N TYR A 203 18.68 4.57 -26.64
CA TYR A 203 17.53 4.28 -27.50
C TYR A 203 17.42 2.78 -27.79
N ALA A 204 18.51 2.18 -28.28
CA ALA A 204 18.54 0.77 -28.64
C ALA A 204 18.27 -0.10 -27.40
N GLN A 205 18.89 0.23 -26.26
CA GLN A 205 18.68 -0.50 -25.02
C GLN A 205 17.22 -0.42 -24.55
N LYS A 206 16.57 0.75 -24.63
CA LYS A 206 15.13 0.90 -24.27
C LYS A 206 14.23 0.09 -25.20
N LYS A 207 14.49 0.12 -26.51
CA LYS A 207 13.70 -0.59 -27.51
C LYS A 207 13.78 -2.10 -27.32
N VAL A 208 14.98 -2.61 -27.04
CA VAL A 208 15.20 -4.03 -26.71
C VAL A 208 14.53 -4.41 -25.41
N LYS A 209 14.68 -3.62 -24.33
CA LYS A 209 14.03 -3.88 -23.04
C LYS A 209 12.51 -4.01 -23.21
N SER A 210 11.89 -3.08 -23.94
CA SER A 210 10.46 -3.12 -24.23
C SER A 210 10.04 -4.39 -24.99
N TRP A 211 10.82 -4.79 -26.01
CA TRP A 211 10.57 -6.04 -26.73
C TRP A 211 10.71 -7.28 -25.83
N LEU A 212 11.78 -7.36 -25.04
CA LEU A 212 12.02 -8.46 -24.09
C LEU A 212 10.93 -8.53 -23.01
N GLU A 213 10.45 -7.39 -22.51
CA GLU A 213 9.34 -7.33 -21.56
C GLU A 213 8.06 -7.89 -22.18
N GLY A 214 7.77 -7.56 -23.44
CA GLY A 214 6.66 -8.15 -24.19
C GLY A 214 6.83 -9.66 -24.36
N PHE A 215 7.99 -10.08 -24.85
CA PHE A 215 8.32 -11.49 -25.04
C PHE A 215 8.17 -12.31 -23.75
N VAL A 216 8.72 -11.82 -22.63
CA VAL A 216 8.61 -12.48 -21.33
C VAL A 216 7.16 -12.54 -20.84
N LYS A 217 6.37 -11.45 -20.99
CA LYS A 217 4.95 -11.45 -20.62
C LYS A 217 4.11 -12.45 -21.40
N GLU A 218 4.45 -12.67 -22.67
CA GLU A 218 3.76 -13.60 -23.54
C GLU A 218 4.12 -15.05 -23.26
N ASN A 219 5.37 -15.31 -22.87
CA ASN A 219 5.90 -16.67 -22.70
C ASN A 219 5.88 -17.17 -21.25
N ILE A 220 5.78 -16.29 -20.24
CA ILE A 220 5.57 -16.73 -18.85
C ILE A 220 4.12 -17.21 -18.71
N ILE A 221 4.00 -18.51 -18.44
CA ILE A 221 2.74 -19.16 -18.09
C ILE A 221 2.77 -19.42 -16.59
N VAL A 222 1.81 -18.86 -15.87
CA VAL A 222 1.65 -19.04 -14.42
C VAL A 222 0.35 -19.79 -14.19
N ASN A 223 0.37 -20.97 -13.55
CA ASN A 223 -0.82 -21.80 -13.36
C ASN A 223 -1.63 -22.08 -14.66
N GLY A 224 -0.96 -22.21 -15.80
CA GLY A 224 -1.63 -22.38 -17.10
C GLY A 224 -2.28 -21.11 -17.66
N VAL A 225 -1.99 -19.94 -17.09
CA VAL A 225 -2.57 -18.65 -17.45
C VAL A 225 -1.49 -17.74 -18.03
N THR A 226 -1.75 -17.20 -19.22
CA THR A 226 -0.89 -16.20 -19.87
C THR A 226 -1.23 -14.78 -19.44
N SER A 227 -0.35 -13.81 -19.67
CA SER A 227 -0.65 -12.38 -19.40
C SER A 227 -1.90 -11.90 -20.15
N LYS A 228 -2.13 -12.39 -21.38
CA LYS A 228 -3.34 -12.08 -22.16
C LYS A 228 -4.60 -12.62 -21.48
N MET A 229 -4.55 -13.87 -21.01
CA MET A 229 -5.67 -14.49 -20.28
C MET A 229 -5.95 -13.77 -18.95
N ILE A 230 -4.92 -13.30 -18.22
CA ILE A 230 -5.11 -12.47 -17.02
C ILE A 230 -5.89 -11.19 -17.37
N GLY A 231 -5.56 -10.55 -18.49
CA GLY A 231 -6.30 -9.38 -18.97
C GLY A 231 -7.78 -9.68 -19.25
N SER A 232 -8.05 -10.74 -20.01
CA SER A 232 -9.40 -11.22 -20.33
C SER A 232 -10.19 -11.60 -19.06
N ARG A 233 -9.56 -12.31 -18.13
CA ARG A 233 -10.13 -12.72 -16.84
C ARG A 233 -10.67 -11.54 -16.06
N GLY A 234 -9.96 -10.41 -16.03
CA GLY A 234 -10.43 -9.20 -15.37
C GLY A 234 -11.72 -8.63 -15.99
N ILE A 235 -11.84 -8.65 -17.32
CA ILE A 235 -13.05 -8.20 -18.04
C ILE A 235 -14.22 -9.14 -17.72
N VAL A 236 -13.98 -10.44 -17.77
CA VAL A 236 -14.97 -11.47 -17.50
C VAL A 236 -15.42 -11.46 -16.04
N TYR A 237 -14.52 -11.28 -15.07
CA TYR A 237 -14.87 -11.17 -13.66
C TYR A 237 -15.74 -9.93 -13.37
N LYS A 238 -15.49 -8.80 -14.04
CA LYS A 238 -16.38 -7.63 -13.98
C LYS A 238 -17.77 -7.95 -14.51
N ARG A 239 -17.87 -8.74 -15.58
CA ARG A 239 -19.14 -9.19 -16.15
C ARG A 239 -19.87 -10.15 -15.21
N ALA A 240 -19.18 -11.18 -14.72
CA ALA A 240 -19.67 -12.14 -13.73
C ALA A 240 -20.23 -11.41 -12.51
N TYR A 241 -19.52 -10.40 -12.04
CA TYR A 241 -19.98 -9.55 -10.95
C TYR A 241 -21.29 -8.83 -11.28
N ARG A 242 -21.39 -8.13 -12.42
CA ARG A 242 -22.65 -7.46 -12.83
C ARG A 242 -23.81 -8.45 -12.94
N ASN A 243 -23.56 -9.65 -13.44
CA ASN A 243 -24.56 -10.71 -13.55
C ASN A 243 -24.98 -11.22 -12.16
N ALA A 244 -24.04 -11.36 -11.22
CA ALA A 244 -24.34 -11.70 -9.84
C ALA A 244 -25.24 -10.64 -9.17
N VAL A 245 -25.02 -9.35 -9.43
CA VAL A 245 -25.89 -8.27 -8.92
C VAL A 245 -27.33 -8.44 -9.41
N LYS A 246 -27.51 -8.57 -10.73
CA LYS A 246 -28.84 -8.78 -11.32
C LYS A 246 -29.51 -10.03 -10.76
N LYS A 247 -28.75 -11.12 -10.61
CA LYS A 247 -29.30 -12.38 -10.09
C LYS A 247 -29.64 -12.30 -8.60
N ALA A 248 -28.86 -11.58 -7.81
CA ALA A 248 -29.18 -11.32 -6.41
C ALA A 248 -30.52 -10.58 -6.32
N GLN A 249 -30.70 -9.50 -7.11
CA GLN A 249 -31.95 -8.74 -7.14
C GLN A 249 -33.16 -9.60 -7.48
N GLU A 250 -33.05 -10.47 -8.50
CA GLU A 250 -34.10 -11.43 -8.84
C GLU A 250 -34.44 -12.36 -7.66
N ILE A 251 -33.42 -12.94 -7.02
CA ILE A 251 -33.61 -13.89 -5.90
C ILE A 251 -34.26 -13.18 -4.70
N LEU A 252 -33.84 -11.96 -4.40
CA LEU A 252 -34.40 -11.15 -3.32
C LEU A 252 -35.87 -10.85 -3.59
N TYR A 253 -36.18 -10.30 -4.76
CA TYR A 253 -37.56 -9.98 -5.13
C TYR A 253 -38.49 -11.20 -5.01
N GLN A 254 -38.04 -12.38 -5.46
CA GLN A 254 -38.83 -13.62 -5.36
C GLN A 254 -39.04 -14.09 -3.92
N LYS A 255 -38.12 -13.78 -2.99
CA LYS A 255 -38.15 -14.25 -1.61
C LYS A 255 -38.86 -13.29 -0.66
N ILE A 256 -38.64 -12.00 -0.82
CA ILE A 256 -39.05 -10.96 0.14
C ILE A 256 -40.00 -9.93 -0.49
N GLY A 257 -40.41 -10.15 -1.74
CA GLY A 257 -41.36 -9.28 -2.43
C GLY A 257 -40.85 -7.85 -2.56
N GLY A 258 -41.73 -6.87 -2.31
CA GLY A 258 -41.41 -5.43 -2.39
C GLY A 258 -40.39 -4.95 -1.35
N LEU A 259 -40.19 -5.67 -0.25
CA LEU A 259 -39.23 -5.29 0.80
C LEU A 259 -37.77 -5.28 0.32
N TYR A 260 -37.47 -5.87 -0.84
CA TYR A 260 -36.13 -5.76 -1.44
C TYR A 260 -35.74 -4.32 -1.81
N GLU A 261 -36.71 -3.40 -1.95
CA GLU A 261 -36.45 -1.99 -2.23
C GLU A 261 -35.64 -1.30 -1.12
N ILE A 262 -35.66 -1.85 0.11
CA ILE A 262 -34.80 -1.41 1.22
C ILE A 262 -33.31 -1.44 0.82
N PHE A 263 -32.90 -2.33 -0.09
CA PHE A 263 -31.53 -2.46 -0.60
C PHE A 263 -31.18 -1.47 -1.73
N HIS A 264 -32.08 -0.56 -2.04
CA HIS A 264 -31.89 0.53 -3.01
C HIS A 264 -31.91 1.92 -2.35
N GLY A 265 -32.09 1.99 -1.03
CA GLY A 265 -32.13 3.23 -0.28
C GLY A 265 -30.77 3.91 -0.11
N GLU A 266 -30.79 5.19 0.26
CA GLU A 266 -29.56 5.94 0.55
C GLU A 266 -28.80 5.37 1.76
N TRP A 267 -29.53 4.81 2.73
CA TRP A 267 -28.99 4.23 3.96
C TRP A 267 -28.41 2.82 3.76
N LEU A 268 -29.17 1.90 3.14
CA LEU A 268 -28.75 0.54 2.82
C LEU A 268 -28.83 0.31 1.32
N ASN A 269 -27.68 0.05 0.71
CA ASN A 269 -27.57 -0.25 -0.71
C ASN A 269 -26.84 -1.57 -0.88
N TYR A 270 -27.25 -2.38 -1.85
CA TYR A 270 -26.55 -3.58 -2.29
C TYR A 270 -25.01 -3.37 -2.45
N GLU A 271 -24.57 -2.17 -2.82
CA GLU A 271 -23.17 -1.76 -2.90
C GLU A 271 -22.38 -1.83 -1.59
N ILE A 272 -23.05 -1.81 -0.45
CA ILE A 272 -22.43 -1.85 0.88
C ILE A 272 -21.90 -3.25 1.17
N PHE A 273 -22.70 -4.28 0.87
CA PHE A 273 -22.34 -5.70 0.93
C PHE A 273 -21.21 -6.08 -0.04
N MET A 274 -20.79 -5.13 -0.88
CA MET A 274 -19.72 -5.33 -1.86
C MET A 274 -18.39 -4.73 -1.41
N LYS A 275 -18.35 -4.11 -0.22
CA LYS A 275 -17.14 -3.55 0.38
C LYS A 275 -16.57 -4.52 1.42
N SER A 276 -15.30 -4.37 1.74
CA SER A 276 -14.56 -5.29 2.62
C SER A 276 -15.08 -5.34 4.07
N ASN A 277 -15.85 -4.34 4.51
CA ASN A 277 -16.48 -4.35 5.83
C ASN A 277 -17.82 -3.58 5.80
N PRO A 278 -18.92 -4.23 5.38
CA PRO A 278 -20.24 -3.59 5.28
C PRO A 278 -20.72 -3.06 6.63
N ILE A 279 -20.47 -3.80 7.71
CA ILE A 279 -20.87 -3.44 9.08
C ILE A 279 -20.25 -2.11 9.50
N LYS A 280 -18.94 -1.94 9.32
CA LYS A 280 -18.23 -0.71 9.67
C LYS A 280 -18.74 0.50 8.87
N ILE A 281 -19.11 0.30 7.61
CA ILE A 281 -19.65 1.36 6.76
C ILE A 281 -21.03 1.79 7.25
N LEU A 282 -21.89 0.82 7.57
CA LEU A 282 -23.22 1.08 8.11
C LEU A 282 -23.13 1.74 9.48
N TRP A 283 -22.21 1.31 10.34
CA TRP A 283 -21.92 1.98 11.61
C TRP A 283 -21.43 3.42 11.42
N GLY A 284 -20.57 3.67 10.42
CA GLY A 284 -20.14 5.02 10.08
C GLY A 284 -21.29 5.92 9.62
N ARG A 285 -22.21 5.38 8.80
CA ARG A 285 -23.45 6.08 8.40
C ARG A 285 -24.35 6.33 9.60
N PHE A 286 -24.48 5.35 10.47
CA PHE A 286 -25.23 5.41 11.72
C PHE A 286 -24.75 6.55 12.62
N ILE A 287 -23.46 6.60 12.93
CA ILE A 287 -22.88 7.64 13.81
C ILE A 287 -23.05 9.04 13.22
N LYS A 288 -22.94 9.19 11.88
CA LYS A 288 -23.19 10.47 11.21
C LYS A 288 -24.62 10.97 11.44
N CYS A 289 -25.61 10.08 11.39
CA CYS A 289 -27.01 10.43 11.60
C CYS A 289 -27.25 10.88 13.05
N VAL A 290 -26.75 10.12 14.03
CA VAL A 290 -26.83 10.47 15.46
C VAL A 290 -26.22 11.85 15.74
N ILE A 291 -25.00 12.11 15.22
CA ILE A 291 -24.33 13.40 15.40
C ILE A 291 -25.16 14.54 14.80
N LYS A 292 -25.80 14.35 13.64
CA LYS A 292 -26.63 15.39 13.01
C LYS A 292 -27.89 15.68 13.84
N ILE A 293 -28.61 14.64 14.28
CA ILE A 293 -29.79 14.76 15.16
C ILE A 293 -29.44 15.50 16.47
N THR A 294 -28.28 15.21 17.07
CA THR A 294 -27.85 15.90 18.30
C THR A 294 -27.42 17.36 18.10
N LYS A 295 -27.12 17.78 16.86
CA LYS A 295 -26.63 19.13 16.54
C LYS A 295 -27.69 20.06 15.97
N ASP A 296 -28.68 19.52 15.25
CA ASP A 296 -29.77 20.31 14.68
C ASP A 296 -30.78 20.70 15.76
N LYS A 297 -30.66 21.93 16.29
CA LYS A 297 -31.61 22.52 17.25
C LYS A 297 -33.02 22.78 16.67
N ASN A 298 -33.20 22.58 15.36
CA ASN A 298 -34.45 22.83 14.64
C ASN A 298 -35.31 21.58 14.43
N LEU A 299 -34.82 20.39 14.77
CA LEU A 299 -35.63 19.19 14.84
C LEU A 299 -36.47 19.28 16.13
N SER A 300 -37.76 19.59 16.00
CA SER A 300 -38.76 19.52 17.08
C SER A 300 -39.02 18.06 17.48
N VAL A 301 -37.97 17.36 17.86
CA VAL A 301 -38.02 16.01 18.40
C VAL A 301 -38.10 16.19 19.91
N ASP A 302 -39.27 15.88 20.48
CA ASP A 302 -39.45 15.94 21.93
C ASP A 302 -38.54 14.91 22.62
N ASP A 303 -38.31 15.07 23.92
CA ASP A 303 -37.37 14.24 24.67
C ASP A 303 -37.80 12.76 24.74
N GLU A 304 -39.10 12.45 24.70
CA GLU A 304 -39.64 11.09 24.57
C GLU A 304 -39.25 10.46 23.23
N MET A 305 -39.33 11.23 22.15
CA MET A 305 -38.92 10.78 20.81
C MET A 305 -37.40 10.58 20.72
N LYS A 306 -36.59 11.40 21.42
CA LYS A 306 -35.13 11.17 21.53
C LYS A 306 -34.81 9.90 22.30
N GLU A 307 -35.51 9.62 23.40
CA GLU A 307 -35.33 8.39 24.16
C GLU A 307 -35.73 7.16 23.36
N LYS A 308 -36.83 7.24 22.59
CA LYS A 308 -37.25 6.16 21.69
C LYS A 308 -36.21 5.87 20.62
N ILE A 309 -35.69 6.91 19.97
CA ILE A 309 -34.59 6.80 18.99
C ILE A 309 -33.36 6.14 19.62
N CYS A 310 -32.96 6.56 20.83
CA CYS A 310 -31.83 5.97 21.55
C CYS A 310 -32.07 4.51 21.96
N SER A 311 -33.29 4.15 22.36
CA SER A 311 -33.69 2.80 22.75
C SER A 311 -33.70 1.86 21.54
N ASP A 312 -34.29 2.30 20.43
CA ASP A 312 -34.27 1.60 19.15
C ASP A 312 -32.82 1.39 18.67
N PHE A 313 -31.97 2.43 18.80
CA PHE A 313 -30.54 2.35 18.50
C PHE A 313 -29.74 1.40 19.38
N ALA A 314 -30.16 1.13 20.62
CA ALA A 314 -29.51 0.14 21.48
C ALA A 314 -29.91 -1.30 21.12
N ARG A 315 -31.11 -1.48 20.56
CA ARG A 315 -31.70 -2.80 20.26
C ARG A 315 -31.29 -3.36 18.88
N TYR A 316 -31.43 -2.54 17.85
CA TYR A 316 -31.29 -2.98 16.45
C TYR A 316 -29.88 -3.35 15.95
N PRO A 317 -28.75 -2.87 16.52
CA PRO A 317 -27.43 -3.16 15.95
C PRO A 317 -27.10 -4.65 15.85
N ASN A 318 -27.49 -5.45 16.85
CA ASN A 318 -27.15 -6.88 16.87
C ASN A 318 -27.95 -7.68 15.83
N GLU A 319 -29.24 -7.35 15.66
CA GLU A 319 -30.12 -7.95 14.63
C GLU A 319 -29.67 -7.53 13.23
N LEU A 320 -29.34 -6.25 13.07
CA LEU A 320 -28.81 -5.72 11.82
C LEU A 320 -27.50 -6.41 11.41
N VAL A 321 -26.57 -6.60 12.34
CA VAL A 321 -25.27 -7.24 12.08
C VAL A 321 -25.45 -8.66 11.55
N LYS A 322 -26.29 -9.49 12.21
CA LYS A 322 -26.55 -10.86 11.77
C LYS A 322 -27.10 -10.89 10.35
N CYS A 323 -28.12 -10.07 10.10
CA CYS A 323 -28.74 -9.97 8.81
C CYS A 323 -27.73 -9.54 7.74
N ILE A 324 -26.88 -8.54 8.06
CA ILE A 324 -25.86 -8.07 7.14
C ILE A 324 -24.85 -9.16 6.78
N GLU A 325 -24.39 -9.93 7.77
CA GLU A 325 -23.41 -11.01 7.57
C GLU A 325 -23.96 -12.10 6.66
N GLU A 326 -25.23 -12.48 6.83
CA GLU A 326 -25.90 -13.47 5.98
C GLU A 326 -26.03 -13.01 4.52
N TYR A 327 -26.49 -11.77 4.31
CA TYR A 327 -26.59 -11.18 2.97
C TYR A 327 -25.23 -11.02 2.30
N ASN A 328 -24.23 -10.58 3.06
CA ASN A 328 -22.86 -10.45 2.59
C ASN A 328 -22.30 -11.80 2.13
N LEU A 329 -22.47 -12.85 2.93
CA LEU A 329 -22.02 -14.19 2.61
C LEU A 329 -22.73 -14.76 1.38
N PHE A 330 -24.06 -14.58 1.29
CA PHE A 330 -24.85 -14.97 0.12
C PHE A 330 -24.32 -14.30 -1.16
N PHE A 331 -24.13 -12.98 -1.13
CA PHE A 331 -23.68 -12.23 -2.30
C PHE A 331 -22.27 -12.66 -2.74
N HIS A 332 -21.34 -12.84 -1.80
CA HIS A 332 -19.99 -13.33 -2.09
C HIS A 332 -20.03 -14.70 -2.77
N LYS A 333 -20.80 -15.65 -2.22
CA LYS A 333 -21.00 -16.97 -2.83
C LYS A 333 -21.59 -16.88 -4.24
N LEU A 334 -22.51 -15.95 -4.47
CA LEU A 334 -23.13 -15.75 -5.78
C LEU A 334 -22.15 -15.21 -6.82
N VAL A 335 -21.30 -14.25 -6.44
CA VAL A 335 -20.21 -13.75 -7.31
C VAL A 335 -19.25 -14.88 -7.67
N TYR A 336 -18.85 -15.68 -6.69
CA TYR A 336 -17.97 -16.84 -6.92
C TYR A 336 -18.62 -17.89 -7.83
N HIS A 337 -19.91 -18.17 -7.64
CA HIS A 337 -20.68 -19.03 -8.54
C HIS A 337 -20.68 -18.53 -9.98
N MET A 338 -20.90 -17.23 -10.19
CA MET A 338 -20.86 -16.64 -11.53
C MET A 338 -19.47 -16.71 -12.15
N ARG A 339 -18.40 -16.45 -11.38
CA ARG A 339 -17.01 -16.61 -11.86
C ARG A 339 -16.71 -18.04 -12.27
N TYR A 340 -17.14 -19.01 -11.46
CA TYR A 340 -16.99 -20.43 -11.76
C TYR A 340 -17.66 -20.79 -13.09
N LYS A 341 -18.88 -20.30 -13.33
CA LYS A 341 -19.56 -20.50 -14.62
C LYS A 341 -18.77 -19.94 -15.80
N GLU A 342 -18.19 -18.75 -15.67
CA GLU A 342 -17.38 -18.16 -16.74
C GLU A 342 -16.12 -19.00 -17.03
N HIS A 343 -15.45 -19.55 -16.00
CA HIS A 343 -14.29 -20.44 -16.18
C HIS A 343 -14.64 -21.72 -16.91
N VAL A 344 -15.82 -22.28 -16.64
CA VAL A 344 -16.31 -23.46 -17.37
C VAL A 344 -16.69 -23.11 -18.81
N SER A 345 -17.22 -21.90 -19.05
CA SER A 345 -17.77 -21.51 -20.35
C SER A 345 -16.70 -21.06 -21.35
N ILE A 346 -15.67 -20.36 -20.90
CA ILE A 346 -14.63 -19.76 -21.75
C ILE A 346 -13.20 -20.02 -21.21
N PRO A 347 -12.81 -21.29 -21.00
CA PRO A 347 -11.51 -21.64 -20.40
C PRO A 347 -10.31 -21.15 -21.21
N GLU A 348 -10.43 -21.05 -22.53
CA GLU A 348 -9.36 -20.55 -23.41
C GLU A 348 -9.08 -19.05 -23.21
N GLU A 349 -10.10 -18.27 -22.84
CA GLU A 349 -9.94 -16.83 -22.65
C GLU A 349 -9.41 -16.48 -21.28
N ILE A 350 -9.85 -17.20 -20.24
CA ILE A 350 -9.57 -16.81 -18.86
C ILE A 350 -8.71 -17.79 -18.09
N GLY A 351 -8.45 -18.99 -18.61
CA GLY A 351 -7.64 -20.03 -17.97
C GLY A 351 -8.48 -21.24 -17.50
N PRO A 352 -7.82 -22.38 -17.19
CA PRO A 352 -8.50 -23.58 -16.74
C PRO A 352 -9.08 -23.42 -15.32
N VAL A 353 -10.09 -24.22 -14.97
CA VAL A 353 -10.71 -24.22 -13.64
C VAL A 353 -9.71 -24.45 -12.50
N SER A 354 -8.63 -25.22 -12.75
CA SER A 354 -7.54 -25.43 -11.79
C SER A 354 -6.85 -24.14 -11.34
N SER A 355 -6.92 -23.08 -12.15
CA SER A 355 -6.36 -21.77 -11.83
C SER A 355 -7.30 -20.88 -10.99
N MET A 356 -8.51 -21.36 -10.67
CA MET A 356 -9.39 -20.74 -9.67
C MET A 356 -8.96 -21.14 -8.26
N ARG A 357 -9.11 -20.22 -7.32
CA ARG A 357 -8.86 -20.52 -5.91
C ARG A 357 -9.93 -21.48 -5.38
N LYS A 358 -9.52 -22.41 -4.52
CA LYS A 358 -10.42 -23.41 -3.93
C LYS A 358 -11.65 -22.79 -3.26
N ASN A 359 -11.48 -21.65 -2.58
CA ASN A 359 -12.59 -20.93 -1.92
C ASN A 359 -13.53 -20.19 -2.89
N GLU A 360 -13.14 -19.97 -4.14
CA GLU A 360 -13.99 -19.39 -5.19
C GLU A 360 -14.80 -20.45 -5.96
N ILE A 361 -14.56 -21.75 -5.73
CA ILE A 361 -15.26 -22.82 -6.43
C ILE A 361 -16.62 -23.05 -5.76
N ILE A 362 -17.65 -22.37 -6.28
CA ILE A 362 -19.06 -22.53 -5.87
C ILE A 362 -19.87 -23.04 -7.06
N ALA A 363 -19.94 -24.37 -7.20
CA ALA A 363 -20.58 -25.01 -8.35
C ALA A 363 -22.11 -24.79 -8.38
N ASN A 364 -22.75 -24.83 -7.21
CA ASN A 364 -24.20 -24.70 -7.09
C ASN A 364 -24.60 -23.24 -6.87
N LEU A 365 -25.75 -22.85 -7.43
CA LEU A 365 -26.32 -21.53 -7.17
C LEU A 365 -26.62 -21.42 -5.67
N PRO A 366 -26.09 -20.41 -4.95
CA PRO A 366 -26.39 -20.25 -3.54
C PRO A 366 -27.87 -19.91 -3.34
N ALA A 367 -28.47 -20.51 -2.31
CA ALA A 367 -29.79 -20.13 -1.83
C ALA A 367 -29.67 -18.93 -0.89
N LEU A 368 -30.65 -18.03 -0.94
CA LEU A 368 -30.81 -17.00 0.08
C LEU A 368 -31.15 -17.69 1.42
N PRO A 369 -30.42 -17.39 2.52
CA PRO A 369 -30.73 -17.95 3.83
C PRO A 369 -32.14 -17.56 4.30
N HIS A 370 -32.70 -18.32 5.24
CA HIS A 370 -33.98 -17.97 5.87
C HIS A 370 -33.73 -16.82 6.84
N ILE A 371 -34.31 -15.65 6.57
CA ILE A 371 -34.05 -14.46 7.37
C ILE A 371 -35.23 -14.23 8.31
N SER A 372 -35.01 -14.42 9.61
CA SER A 372 -36.04 -14.22 10.64
C SER A 372 -36.29 -12.75 11.00
N GLU A 373 -35.43 -11.83 10.53
CA GLU A 373 -35.34 -10.44 11.03
C GLU A 373 -35.57 -9.40 9.90
N ILE A 374 -36.15 -9.79 8.74
CA ILE A 374 -36.47 -8.84 7.65
C ILE A 374 -37.43 -7.74 8.10
N GLU A 375 -38.41 -8.07 8.95
CA GLU A 375 -39.34 -7.09 9.51
C GLU A 375 -38.61 -6.06 10.40
N ALA A 376 -37.55 -6.48 11.11
CA ALA A 376 -36.70 -5.55 11.86
C ALA A 376 -35.94 -4.61 10.91
N LEU A 377 -35.43 -5.12 9.78
CA LEU A 377 -34.82 -4.30 8.73
C LEU A 377 -35.78 -3.30 8.10
N ASP A 378 -37.02 -3.68 7.86
CA ASP A 378 -38.06 -2.79 7.35
C ASP A 378 -38.42 -1.71 8.37
N ASN A 379 -38.61 -2.09 9.64
CA ASN A 379 -38.84 -1.15 10.73
C ASN A 379 -37.68 -0.15 10.89
N ILE A 380 -36.44 -0.62 10.79
CA ILE A 380 -35.24 0.23 10.78
C ILE A 380 -35.25 1.13 9.54
N SER A 381 -35.46 0.58 8.35
CA SER A 381 -35.48 1.37 7.12
C SER A 381 -36.52 2.48 7.17
N ASN A 382 -37.73 2.18 7.63
CA ASN A 382 -38.83 3.14 7.75
C ASN A 382 -38.54 4.20 8.81
N LEU A 383 -38.12 3.79 10.03
CA LEU A 383 -37.71 4.71 11.09
C LEU A 383 -36.65 5.69 10.55
N TRP A 384 -35.67 5.18 9.82
CA TRP A 384 -34.57 5.99 9.31
C TRP A 384 -34.97 6.83 8.10
N TYR A 385 -35.83 6.34 7.21
CA TYR A 385 -36.35 7.10 6.08
C TYR A 385 -37.08 8.36 6.55
N PHE A 386 -37.95 8.25 7.57
CA PHE A 386 -38.66 9.40 8.13
C PHE A 386 -37.75 10.46 8.79
N TYR A 387 -36.59 10.06 9.33
CA TYR A 387 -35.63 11.01 9.88
C TYR A 387 -34.55 11.44 8.88
N LEU A 388 -34.37 10.70 7.77
CA LEU A 388 -33.37 10.98 6.73
C LEU A 388 -33.92 11.80 5.57
N GLU A 389 -35.23 11.74 5.26
CA GLU A 389 -35.84 12.49 4.13
C GLU A 389 -35.67 14.01 4.29
N ASP A 390 -35.65 14.53 5.52
CA ASP A 390 -35.33 15.94 5.81
C ASP A 390 -33.80 16.22 5.92
N ILE A 391 -32.95 15.19 5.83
CA ILE A 391 -31.51 15.25 6.09
C ILE A 391 -30.66 15.17 4.81
N THR A 392 -31.17 14.65 3.70
CA THR A 392 -30.44 14.51 2.42
C THR A 392 -31.03 15.40 1.31
N GLY A 393 -30.95 16.72 1.50
CA GLY A 393 -30.77 17.61 0.36
C GLY A 393 -29.48 17.28 -0.41
N PRO A 394 -29.38 17.57 -1.72
CA PRO A 394 -28.32 17.08 -2.58
C PRO A 394 -27.00 17.82 -2.31
N GLU A 395 -26.24 17.36 -1.32
CA GLU A 395 -24.84 17.75 -1.12
C GLU A 395 -23.97 16.50 -0.91
N ALA A 396 -23.59 15.85 -2.01
CA ALA A 396 -22.26 15.24 -2.20
C ALA A 396 -22.17 14.50 -3.54
N LEU A 397 -22.10 15.26 -4.64
CA LEU A 397 -21.32 14.88 -5.82
C LEU A 397 -20.21 15.93 -5.96
N ALA A 398 -19.14 15.74 -5.19
CA ALA A 398 -17.83 16.38 -5.38
C ALA A 398 -16.74 15.41 -4.90
#